data_AF-A0A3P5WEX2-F1
#
_entry.id   AF-A0A3P5WEX2-F1
#
_cell.length_a   1.000
_cell.length_b   1.000
_cell.length_c   1.000
_cell.angle_alpha   90.00
_cell.angle_beta   90.00
_cell.angle_gamma   90.00
#
_symmetry.space_group_name_H-M   'P 1'
#
loop_
_entity.id
_entity.type
_entity.pdbx_description
1 polymer ?
#
loop_
_entity_poly.entity_id
_entity_poly.type
_entity_poly.pdbx_seq_one_letter_code
_entity_poly.pdbx_strand_id
1 'polypeptide(L)'
;MADIATVLGRLTPAEHEELRGLGPKEHLPRHLQEAIDRAAGGTGAGKGYYVPTGNVSSTGGTLLMLRNDVSTWLAATPSKLSDPV
;
A
#
# COMPACT_ATOMS: atom_id res chain seq x y z
N MET A 1 4.45 5.57 -15.12
CA MET A 1 4.70 5.11 -13.73
C MET A 1 5.10 6.30 -12.84
N ALA A 2 4.32 7.39 -12.79
CA ALA A 2 4.75 8.63 -12.14
C ALA A 2 4.11 8.89 -10.76
N ASP A 3 3.07 8.14 -10.39
CA ASP A 3 2.23 8.50 -9.23
C ASP A 3 2.47 7.63 -7.98
N ILE A 4 2.97 6.40 -8.16
CA ILE A 4 3.23 5.45 -7.05
C ILE A 4 4.25 6.01 -6.05
N ALA A 5 5.38 6.52 -6.55
CA ALA A 5 6.42 7.09 -5.68
C ALA A 5 5.92 8.33 -4.94
N THR A 6 5.10 9.16 -5.58
CA THR A 6 4.54 10.37 -4.99
C THR A 6 3.52 10.06 -3.90
N VAL A 7 2.61 9.11 -4.14
CA VAL A 7 1.62 8.69 -3.16
C VAL A 7 2.27 7.96 -2.00
N LEU A 8 3.15 6.99 -2.26
CA LEU A 8 3.84 6.28 -1.19
C LEU A 8 4.80 7.19 -0.41
N GLY A 9 5.38 8.22 -1.06
CA GLY A 9 6.20 9.23 -0.40
C GLY A 9 5.42 10.19 0.52
N ARG A 10 4.09 10.23 0.42
CA ARG A 10 3.21 11.00 1.31
C ARG A 10 2.71 10.20 2.52
N LEU A 11 2.91 8.88 2.50
CA LEU A 11 2.60 8.02 3.65
C LEU A 11 3.59 8.27 4.79
N THR A 12 3.16 7.98 6.01
CA THR A 12 4.07 7.98 7.16
C THR A 12 5.04 6.81 7.07
N PRO A 13 6.24 6.92 7.69
CA PRO A 13 7.21 5.83 7.69
C PRO A 13 6.67 4.54 8.30
N ALA A 14 5.82 4.63 9.33
CA ALA A 14 5.18 3.46 9.95
C ALA A 14 4.24 2.73 8.98
N GLU A 15 3.36 3.46 8.29
CA GLU A 15 2.44 2.88 7.29
C GLU A 15 3.22 2.26 6.12
N HIS A 16 4.32 2.89 5.71
CA HIS A 16 5.16 2.39 4.64
C HIS A 16 5.88 1.08 5.01
N GLU A 17 6.32 0.96 6.27
CA GLU A 17 6.96 -0.24 6.80
C GLU A 17 5.94 -1.38 6.95
N GLU A 18 4.72 -1.09 7.42
CA GLU A 18 3.62 -2.06 7.44
C GLU A 18 3.23 -2.54 6.04
N LEU A 19 3.10 -1.63 5.07
CA LEU A 19 2.83 -1.99 3.67
C LEU A 19 3.90 -2.90 3.09
N ARG A 20 5.17 -2.65 3.45
CA ARG A 20 6.29 -3.52 3.04
C ARG A 20 6.21 -4.89 3.72
N GLY A 21 5.81 -4.95 4.98
CA GLY A 21 5.64 -6.20 5.74
C GLY A 21 4.50 -7.10 5.25
N LEU A 22 3.42 -6.52 4.72
CA LEU A 22 2.28 -7.25 4.16
C LEU A 22 2.66 -8.02 2.87
N GLY A 23 3.51 -7.46 2.02
CA GLY A 23 3.83 -8.09 0.74
C GLY A 23 2.64 -8.20 -0.23
N PRO A 24 2.81 -8.83 -1.40
CA PRO A 24 1.87 -8.74 -2.52
C PRO A 24 0.58 -9.55 -2.38
N LYS A 25 0.52 -10.48 -1.43
CA LYS A 25 -0.59 -11.43 -1.28
C LYS A 25 -1.38 -11.24 0.01
N GLU A 26 -0.91 -10.38 0.91
CA GLU A 26 -1.63 -10.10 2.14
C GLU A 26 -2.72 -9.06 1.93
N HIS A 27 -3.66 -9.09 2.85
CA HIS A 27 -4.86 -8.30 2.79
C HIS A 27 -4.52 -6.91 3.30
N LEU A 28 -4.92 -5.90 2.54
CA LEU A 28 -4.68 -4.51 2.89
C LEU A 28 -5.69 -4.10 3.96
N PRO A 29 -5.26 -3.81 5.21
CA PRO A 29 -6.17 -3.36 6.25
C PRO A 29 -6.77 -1.99 5.90
N ARG A 30 -7.96 -1.71 6.44
CA ARG A 30 -8.70 -0.47 6.13
C ARG A 30 -7.90 0.80 6.41
N HIS A 31 -7.15 0.85 7.50
CA HIS A 31 -6.37 2.04 7.86
C HIS A 31 -5.28 2.36 6.81
N LEU A 32 -4.61 1.35 6.24
CA LEU A 32 -3.64 1.56 5.15
C LEU A 32 -4.31 1.97 3.84
N GLN A 33 -5.52 1.47 3.57
CA GLN A 33 -6.31 1.95 2.43
C GLN A 33 -6.59 3.45 2.59
N GLU A 34 -7.06 3.89 3.76
CA GLU A 34 -7.33 5.29 4.07
C GLU A 34 -6.06 6.16 4.00
N ALA A 35 -4.91 5.63 4.40
CA ALA A 35 -3.62 6.30 4.31
C ALA A 35 -3.20 6.55 2.85
N ILE A 36 -3.24 5.50 2.01
CA ILE A 36 -2.92 5.59 0.57
C ILE A 36 -3.86 6.57 -0.10
N ASP A 37 -5.12 6.52 0.27
CA ASP A 37 -6.17 7.30 -0.31
C ASP A 37 -6.04 8.79 0.05
N ARG A 38 -5.73 9.11 1.31
CA ARG A 38 -5.33 10.44 1.75
C ARG A 38 -4.09 10.94 0.99
N ALA A 39 -3.08 10.08 0.84
CA ALA A 39 -1.85 10.41 0.13
C ALA A 39 -2.10 10.69 -1.37
N ALA A 40 -3.02 9.97 -1.99
CA ALA A 40 -3.42 10.10 -3.39
C ALA A 40 -4.30 11.33 -3.67
N GLY A 41 -4.89 11.95 -2.64
CA GLY A 41 -5.68 13.18 -2.79
C GLY A 41 -7.06 13.17 -2.13
N GLY A 42 -7.37 12.14 -1.33
CA GLY A 42 -8.61 12.04 -0.55
C GLY A 42 -9.50 10.86 -0.92
N THR A 43 -10.63 10.74 -0.21
CA THR A 43 -11.54 9.57 -0.20
C THR A 43 -11.84 8.99 -1.58
N GLY A 44 -11.25 7.82 -1.90
CA GLY A 44 -11.39 7.07 -3.14
C GLY A 44 -10.27 7.23 -4.17
N ALA A 45 -9.32 8.15 -3.99
CA ALA A 45 -8.19 8.37 -4.90
C ALA A 45 -7.18 7.20 -4.90
N GLY A 46 -7.17 6.38 -3.83
CA GLY A 46 -6.27 5.25 -3.67
C GLY A 46 -6.58 4.02 -4.52
N LYS A 47 -7.75 3.97 -5.19
CA LYS A 47 -8.27 2.78 -5.89
C LYS A 47 -7.39 2.27 -7.03
N GLY A 48 -6.44 3.05 -7.51
CA GLY A 48 -5.45 2.61 -8.51
C GLY A 48 -4.29 1.78 -7.93
N TYR A 49 -4.10 1.81 -6.61
CA TYR A 49 -2.95 1.22 -5.90
C TYR A 49 -3.25 -0.13 -5.26
N TYR A 50 -4.53 -0.47 -5.09
CA TYR A 50 -5.00 -1.73 -4.54
C TYR A 50 -6.11 -2.31 -5.41
N VAL A 51 -6.22 -3.64 -5.42
CA VAL A 51 -7.19 -4.39 -6.22
C VAL A 51 -8.07 -5.26 -5.31
N PRO A 52 -9.36 -5.43 -5.63
CA PRO A 52 -10.18 -6.41 -4.96
C PRO A 52 -9.69 -7.82 -5.29
N THR A 53 -9.40 -8.61 -4.26
CA THR A 53 -8.91 -9.99 -4.40
C THR A 53 -10.03 -10.98 -4.78
N GLY A 54 -11.28 -10.52 -4.86
CA GLY A 54 -12.46 -11.35 -5.10
C GLY A 54 -12.88 -12.19 -3.89
N ASN A 55 -12.00 -12.35 -2.90
CA ASN A 55 -12.35 -12.93 -1.61
C ASN A 55 -13.09 -11.89 -0.75
N VAL A 56 -14.16 -12.31 -0.08
CA VAL A 56 -14.91 -11.47 0.85
C VAL A 56 -14.51 -11.85 2.27
N SER A 57 -14.24 -10.84 3.11
CA SER A 57 -14.09 -11.05 4.54
C SER A 57 -15.36 -11.64 5.13
N SER A 58 -15.24 -12.30 6.29
CA SER A 58 -16.39 -12.81 7.07
C SER A 58 -17.42 -11.73 7.42
N THR A 59 -17.04 -10.45 7.39
CA THR A 59 -17.91 -9.27 7.58
C THR A 59 -18.64 -8.81 6.29
N GLY A 60 -18.50 -9.53 5.18
CA GLY A 60 -19.17 -9.24 3.89
C GLY A 60 -18.50 -8.17 3.03
N GLY A 61 -17.34 -7.65 3.43
CA GLY A 61 -16.56 -6.68 2.64
C GLY A 61 -15.51 -7.35 1.77
N THR A 62 -15.34 -6.90 0.53
CA THR A 62 -14.28 -7.40 -0.37
C THR A 62 -12.91 -7.10 0.24
N LEU A 63 -12.08 -8.13 0.35
CA LEU A 63 -10.69 -7.97 0.73
C LEU A 63 -9.94 -7.28 -0.41
N LEU A 64 -9.25 -6.20 -0.07
CA LEU A 64 -8.39 -5.46 -0.98
C LEU A 64 -6.96 -5.93 -0.76
N MET A 65 -6.19 -6.03 -1.83
CA MET A 65 -4.76 -6.35 -1.80
C MET A 65 -3.99 -5.26 -2.53
N LEU A 66 -2.72 -5.06 -2.16
CA LEU A 66 -1.84 -4.19 -2.93
C LEU A 66 -1.74 -4.71 -4.36
N ARG A 67 -1.75 -3.78 -5.32
CA ARG A 67 -1.51 -4.13 -6.71
C ARG A 67 -0.06 -4.61 -6.85
N ASN A 68 0.15 -5.67 -7.64
CA ASN A 68 1.46 -6.31 -7.81
C ASN A 68 2.58 -5.32 -8.19
N ASP A 69 2.32 -4.34 -9.08
CA ASP A 69 3.28 -3.29 -9.44
C ASP A 69 3.71 -2.43 -8.25
N VAL A 70 2.75 -2.11 -7.36
CA VAL A 70 2.98 -1.29 -6.14
C VAL A 70 3.77 -2.10 -5.13
N SER A 71 3.42 -3.38 -4.92
CA SER A 71 4.18 -4.29 -4.08
C SER A 71 5.61 -4.48 -4.58
N THR A 72 5.79 -4.59 -5.90
CA THR A 72 7.10 -4.71 -6.53
C THR A 72 7.92 -3.43 -6.32
N TRP A 73 7.28 -2.26 -6.45
CA TRP A 73 7.92 -0.97 -6.16
C TRP A 73 8.32 -0.84 -4.68
N LEU A 74 7.45 -1.23 -3.74
CA LEU A 74 7.72 -1.23 -2.30
C LEU A 74 8.89 -2.14 -1.91
N ALA A 75 8.99 -3.29 -2.58
CA ALA A 75 10.10 -4.23 -2.40
C ALA A 75 11.40 -3.75 -3.09
N ALA A 76 11.28 -3.05 -4.22
CA ALA A 76 12.41 -2.53 -4.98
C ALA A 76 12.99 -1.24 -4.39
N THR A 77 12.22 -0.48 -3.61
CA THR A 77 12.77 0.65 -2.86
C THR A 77 13.54 0.12 -1.66
N PRO A 78 14.87 0.29 -1.60
CA PRO A 78 15.57 0.04 -0.36
C PRO A 78 15.00 1.01 0.68
N SER A 79 14.47 0.49 1.79
CA SER A 79 14.37 1.25 3.04
C SER A 79 15.74 1.91 3.19
N LYS A 80 15.80 3.23 3.10
CA LYS A 80 17.05 3.99 3.14
C LYS A 80 17.91 3.44 4.27
N LEU A 81 18.91 2.65 3.89
CA LEU A 81 20.16 2.37 4.56
C LEU A 81 20.04 2.48 6.09
N SER A 82 19.70 1.37 6.76
CA SER A 82 20.41 1.07 8.00
C SER A 82 21.89 1.01 7.61
N ASP A 83 22.58 2.10 7.89
CA ASP A 83 24.03 2.25 7.80
C ASP A 83 24.66 1.37 8.89
N PRO A 84 25.60 0.46 8.54
CA PRO A 84 26.63 0.08 9.47
C PRO A 84 27.96 0.72 9.05
N VAL A 85 28.32 1.76 9.80
CA VAL A 85 29.68 2.22 10.20
C VAL A 85 30.84 1.28 9.86
#